data_AF-A0A7C7WWC2-F1
#
_entry.id   AF-A0A7C7WWC2-F1
#
_cell.length_a   1.000
_cell.length_b   1.000
_cell.length_c   1.000
_cell.angle_alpha   90.00
_cell.angle_beta   90.00
_cell.angle_gamma   90.00
#
_symmetry.space_group_name_H-M   'P 1'
#
loop_
_entity.id
_entity.type
_entity.pdbx_description
1 polymer ?
#
loop_
_entity_poly.entity_id
_entity_poly.type
_entity_poly.pdbx_seq_one_letter_code
_entity_poly.pdbx_strand_id
1 'polypeptide(L)'
;MARLEELANQLALSVPVKAVPAGNLDVNLATSLNLDNSAIIDVIVGERHPLPSVDDRLEEFADELPCRCRFSHHISLEDPVFEIFAGPWVVNVLRKLGISEDQAIESNMVSRRIRQAQQKIEGRAFGSSDANSAAEWLEKNCPDLRSK
;
A
#
# COMPACT_ATOMS: atom_id res chain seq x y z
N MET A 1 12.34 4.97 0.73
CA MET A 1 12.49 5.23 2.18
C MET A 1 13.16 6.56 2.49
N ALA A 2 14.43 6.79 2.13
CA ALA A 2 15.16 8.02 2.47
C ALA A 2 14.40 9.32 2.11
N ARG A 3 13.73 9.35 0.96
CA ARG A 3 12.91 10.51 0.55
C ARG A 3 11.70 10.76 1.46
N LEU A 4 11.04 9.71 1.94
CA LEU A 4 9.88 9.85 2.84
C LEU A 4 10.31 10.33 4.21
N GLU A 5 11.45 9.85 4.71
CA GLU A 5 12.04 10.35 5.96
C GLU A 5 12.47 11.82 5.82
N GLU A 6 13.07 12.19 4.70
CA GLU A 6 13.41 13.58 4.39
C GLU A 6 12.16 14.47 4.39
N LEU A 7 11.10 14.06 3.70
CA LEU A 7 9.83 14.79 3.65
C LEU A 7 9.18 14.91 5.03
N ALA A 8 9.18 13.83 5.83
CA ALA A 8 8.65 13.85 7.19
C ALA A 8 9.39 14.87 8.07
N ASN A 9 10.72 14.94 7.95
CA ASN A 9 11.55 15.91 8.67
C ASN A 9 11.35 17.35 8.17
N GLN A 10 11.07 17.56 6.89
CA GLN A 10 10.84 18.88 6.29
C GLN A 10 9.48 19.49 6.66
N LEU A 11 8.45 18.65 6.80
CA LEU A 11 7.07 19.12 6.95
C LEU A 11 6.72 19.68 8.34
N ALA A 12 7.66 19.70 9.29
CA ALA A 12 7.51 20.25 10.64
C ALA A 12 6.15 19.90 11.29
N LEU A 13 5.71 18.66 11.09
CA LEU A 13 4.39 18.20 11.49
C LEU A 13 4.29 18.19 13.02
N SER A 14 3.12 18.57 13.53
CA SER A 14 2.82 18.49 14.97
C SER A 14 2.66 17.05 15.46
N VAL A 15 2.53 16.10 14.53
CA VAL A 15 2.39 14.67 14.79
C VAL A 15 3.69 13.98 14.36
N PRO A 16 4.30 13.14 15.20
CA PRO A 16 5.46 12.35 14.80
C PRO A 16 5.11 11.43 13.62
N VAL A 17 5.95 11.45 12.58
CA VAL A 17 5.81 10.56 11.42
C VAL A 17 7.05 9.70 11.29
N LYS A 18 6.85 8.41 11.02
CA LYS A 18 7.92 7.46 10.76
C LYS A 18 7.61 6.70 9.48
N ALA A 19 8.51 6.77 8.50
CA ALA A 19 8.42 5.94 7.31
C ALA A 19 9.05 4.58 7.61
N VAL A 20 8.33 3.49 7.36
CA VAL A 20 8.82 2.12 7.62
C VAL A 20 8.45 1.22 6.44
N PRO A 21 9.37 0.36 5.94
CA PRO A 21 8.99 -0.70 4.99
C PRO A 21 8.02 -1.69 5.64
N ALA A 22 7.06 -2.20 4.88
CA ALA A 22 6.09 -3.19 5.38
C ALA A 22 6.74 -4.39 6.09
N GLY A 23 7.85 -4.91 5.56
CA GLY A 23 8.58 -6.04 6.14
C GLY A 23 9.25 -5.76 7.50
N ASN A 24 9.25 -4.50 7.96
CA ASN A 24 9.79 -4.09 9.25
C ASN A 24 8.70 -3.72 10.26
N LEU A 25 7.41 -3.91 9.92
CA LEU A 25 6.30 -3.74 10.84
C LEU A 25 6.14 -5.01 11.69
N ASP A 26 6.98 -5.11 12.72
CA ASP A 26 7.05 -6.27 13.61
C ASP A 26 6.93 -5.86 15.09
N VAL A 27 6.87 -6.87 15.97
CA VAL A 27 6.78 -6.69 17.43
C VAL A 27 7.94 -5.83 17.98
N ASN A 28 9.13 -5.88 17.35
CA ASN A 28 10.26 -5.06 17.79
C ASN A 28 10.00 -3.58 17.52
N LEU A 29 9.46 -3.24 16.35
CA LEU A 29 9.03 -1.89 16.05
C LEU A 29 7.92 -1.46 17.01
N ALA A 30 6.88 -2.27 17.20
CA ALA A 30 5.78 -1.95 18.10
C ALA A 30 6.29 -1.62 19.52
N THR A 31 7.23 -2.43 20.03
CA THR A 31 7.88 -2.20 21.33
C THR A 31 8.69 -0.89 21.33
N SER A 32 9.42 -0.61 20.25
CA SER A 32 10.26 0.60 20.14
C SER A 32 9.47 1.92 20.13
N LEU A 33 8.18 1.87 19.76
CA LEU A 33 7.33 3.06 19.71
C LEU A 33 6.92 3.55 21.11
N ASN A 34 7.13 2.76 22.17
CA ASN A 34 6.80 3.09 23.57
C ASN A 34 5.37 3.63 23.73
N LEU A 35 4.41 2.95 23.12
CA LEU A 35 3.02 3.38 23.08
C LEU A 35 2.29 2.92 24.34
N ASP A 36 1.41 3.78 24.85
CA ASP A 36 0.41 3.39 25.82
C ASP A 36 -0.98 3.27 25.15
N ASN A 37 -1.96 2.78 25.90
CA ASN A 37 -3.31 2.55 25.38
C ASN A 37 -4.05 3.86 25.03
N SER A 38 -3.52 5.02 25.42
CA SER A 38 -4.09 6.33 25.09
C SER A 38 -3.62 6.87 23.74
N ALA A 39 -2.55 6.29 23.18
CA ALA A 39 -2.05 6.64 21.87
C ALA A 39 -3.06 6.32 20.75
N ILE A 40 -2.97 7.09 19.67
CA ILE A 40 -3.69 6.83 18.42
C ILE A 40 -2.64 6.79 17.31
N ILE A 41 -2.64 5.71 16.54
CA ILE A 41 -1.75 5.53 15.40
C ILE A 41 -2.57 5.52 14.12
N ASP A 42 -2.08 6.26 13.14
CA ASP A 42 -2.53 6.19 11.76
C ASP A 42 -1.46 5.47 10.94
N VAL A 43 -1.81 4.29 10.42
CA VAL A 43 -0.99 3.58 9.43
C VAL A 43 -1.51 3.97 8.05
N ILE A 44 -0.62 4.59 7.28
CA ILE A 44 -0.88 5.04 5.91
C ILE A 44 -0.02 4.19 4.98
N VAL A 45 -0.67 3.35 4.19
CA VAL A 45 0.00 2.53 3.17
C VAL A 45 0.06 3.32 1.88
N GLY A 46 1.29 3.65 1.45
CA GLY A 46 1.56 4.42 0.22
C GLY A 46 1.85 3.57 -1.03
N GLU A 47 2.05 2.27 -0.88
CA GLU A 47 2.17 1.31 -1.98
C GLU A 47 1.66 -0.04 -1.48
N ARG A 48 0.84 -0.72 -2.29
CA ARG A 48 0.30 -2.03 -1.92
C ARG A 48 1.16 -3.18 -2.42
N HIS A 49 1.27 -4.21 -1.60
CA HIS A 49 1.99 -5.40 -2.01
C HIS A 49 1.19 -6.15 -3.10
N PRO A 50 1.82 -6.76 -4.11
CA PRO A 50 1.09 -7.48 -5.15
C PRO A 50 0.32 -8.71 -4.65
N LEU A 51 0.74 -9.27 -3.50
CA LEU A 51 0.06 -10.37 -2.82
C LEU A 51 -0.92 -9.86 -1.75
N PRO A 52 -2.17 -10.37 -1.72
CA PRO A 52 -3.16 -9.96 -0.73
C PRO A 52 -2.75 -10.31 0.71
N SER A 53 -2.14 -11.48 0.91
CA SER A 53 -1.73 -11.99 2.22
C SER A 53 -0.64 -11.15 2.90
N VAL A 54 0.19 -10.45 2.14
CA VAL A 54 1.21 -9.56 2.69
C VAL A 54 0.60 -8.23 3.14
N ASP A 55 -0.41 -7.73 2.42
CA ASP A 55 -1.19 -6.56 2.88
C ASP A 55 -1.97 -6.91 4.16
N ASP A 56 -2.57 -8.11 4.24
CA ASP A 56 -3.37 -8.53 5.42
C ASP A 56 -2.53 -8.57 6.70
N ARG A 57 -1.22 -8.89 6.61
CA ARG A 57 -0.30 -8.85 7.74
C ARG A 57 -0.13 -7.45 8.34
N LEU A 58 -0.38 -6.40 7.57
CA LEU A 58 -0.34 -5.04 8.09
C LEU A 58 -1.50 -4.77 9.04
N GLU A 59 -2.67 -5.38 8.77
CA GLU A 59 -3.82 -5.34 9.68
C GLU A 59 -3.55 -6.20 10.92
N GLU A 60 -2.92 -7.37 10.78
CA GLU A 60 -2.48 -8.19 11.91
C GLU A 60 -1.51 -7.41 12.84
N PHE A 61 -0.52 -6.72 12.27
CA PHE A 61 0.37 -5.84 13.03
C PHE A 61 -0.39 -4.74 13.77
N ALA A 62 -1.39 -4.13 13.12
CA ALA A 62 -2.20 -3.09 13.74
C ALA A 62 -3.01 -3.62 14.95
N ASP A 63 -3.50 -4.86 14.88
CA ASP A 63 -4.22 -5.53 15.96
C ASP A 63 -3.31 -5.91 17.15
N GLU A 64 -2.00 -6.08 16.92
CA GLU A 64 -1.02 -6.34 17.99
C GLU A 64 -0.65 -5.07 18.79
N LEU A 65 -0.94 -3.88 18.27
CA LEU A 65 -0.63 -2.63 18.98
C LEU A 65 -1.53 -2.47 20.22
N PRO A 66 -0.99 -1.99 21.36
CA PRO A 66 -1.76 -1.81 22.60
C PRO A 66 -2.74 -0.62 22.54
N CYS A 67 -2.81 0.07 21.41
CA CYS A 67 -3.45 1.37 21.25
C CYS A 67 -4.39 1.39 20.04
N ARG A 68 -5.20 2.44 19.89
CA ARG A 68 -6.11 2.52 18.75
C ARG A 68 -5.32 2.75 17.46
N CYS A 69 -5.38 1.80 16.55
CA CYS A 69 -4.82 1.92 15.21
C CYS A 69 -5.92 2.20 14.18
N ARG A 70 -5.70 3.15 13.27
CA ARG A 70 -6.50 3.34 12.06
C ARG A 70 -5.64 3.01 10.85
N PHE A 71 -6.23 2.27 9.93
CA PHE A 71 -5.54 1.80 8.75
C PHE A 71 -6.14 2.43 7.48
N SER A 72 -5.28 2.95 6.60
CA SER A 72 -5.71 3.57 5.35
C SER A 72 -4.73 3.25 4.22
N HIS A 73 -5.29 2.96 3.04
CA HIS A 73 -4.53 2.72 1.83
C HIS A 73 -4.71 3.90 0.88
N HIS A 74 -3.61 4.56 0.54
CA HIS A 74 -3.56 5.66 -0.40
C HIS A 74 -2.66 5.25 -1.56
N ILE A 75 -3.29 4.97 -2.69
CA ILE A 75 -2.63 4.39 -3.87
C ILE A 75 -3.01 5.17 -5.12
N SER A 76 -2.13 5.13 -6.12
CA SER A 76 -2.36 5.79 -7.40
C SER A 76 -2.97 4.83 -8.42
N LEU A 77 -3.65 5.38 -9.43
CA LEU A 77 -4.01 4.64 -10.64
C LEU A 77 -2.79 4.22 -11.46
N GLU A 78 -1.63 4.80 -11.18
CA GLU A 78 -0.35 4.46 -11.80
C GLU A 78 0.42 3.38 -11.03
N ASP A 79 -0.14 2.88 -9.93
CA ASP A 79 0.54 1.88 -9.11
C ASP A 79 0.67 0.53 -9.85
N PRO A 80 1.77 -0.22 -9.65
CA PRO A 80 2.05 -1.44 -10.42
C PRO A 80 0.96 -2.51 -10.36
N VAL A 81 0.31 -2.67 -9.19
CA VAL A 81 -0.81 -3.60 -9.00
C VAL A 81 -2.03 -3.19 -9.81
N PHE A 82 -2.27 -1.87 -9.92
CA PHE A 82 -3.39 -1.32 -10.66
C PHE A 82 -3.11 -1.35 -12.16
N GLU A 83 -1.90 -1.01 -12.61
CA GLU A 83 -1.49 -0.99 -14.02
C GLU A 83 -1.77 -2.33 -14.72
N ILE A 84 -1.42 -3.45 -14.07
CA ILE A 84 -1.66 -4.82 -14.56
C ILE A 84 -3.15 -5.07 -14.88
N PHE A 85 -4.06 -4.45 -14.13
CA PHE A 85 -5.50 -4.75 -14.22
C PHE A 85 -6.32 -3.69 -14.94
N ALA A 86 -6.04 -2.43 -14.68
CA ALA A 86 -6.91 -1.33 -15.02
C ALA A 86 -6.57 -0.69 -16.36
N GLY A 87 -5.31 -0.79 -16.80
CA GLY A 87 -4.84 -0.23 -18.07
C GLY A 87 -5.27 1.23 -18.35
N PRO A 88 -5.03 1.72 -19.58
CA PRO A 88 -5.38 3.09 -19.95
C PRO A 88 -6.89 3.37 -20.00
N TRP A 89 -7.72 2.33 -20.16
CA TRP A 89 -9.15 2.50 -20.36
C TRP A 89 -9.89 2.95 -19.10
N VAL A 90 -9.46 2.50 -17.90
CA VAL A 90 -10.08 2.92 -16.63
C VAL A 90 -9.87 4.41 -16.42
N VAL A 91 -8.65 4.92 -16.66
CA VAL A 91 -8.35 6.36 -16.59
C VAL A 91 -9.27 7.14 -17.54
N ASN A 92 -9.47 6.65 -18.76
CA ASN A 92 -10.36 7.30 -19.73
C ASN A 92 -11.84 7.30 -19.27
N VAL A 93 -12.30 6.24 -18.60
CA VAL A 93 -13.65 6.19 -18.03
C VAL A 93 -13.80 7.19 -16.89
N LEU A 94 -12.83 7.25 -15.96
CA LEU A 94 -12.85 8.19 -14.84
C LEU A 94 -12.86 9.65 -15.33
N ARG A 95 -12.05 9.95 -16.35
CA ARG A 95 -12.04 11.27 -17.01
C ARG A 95 -13.38 11.61 -17.65
N LYS A 96 -14.05 10.64 -18.31
CA LYS A 96 -15.39 10.83 -18.89
C LYS A 96 -16.47 11.07 -17.84
N LEU A 97 -16.29 10.55 -16.62
CA LEU A 97 -17.17 10.81 -15.48
C LEU A 97 -16.91 12.17 -14.81
N GLY A 98 -15.94 12.95 -15.31
CA GLY A 98 -15.60 14.27 -14.77
C GLY A 98 -14.78 14.22 -13.48
N ILE A 99 -14.18 13.08 -13.14
CA ILE A 99 -13.26 12.97 -12.01
C ILE A 99 -11.95 13.63 -12.40
N SER A 100 -11.51 14.59 -11.59
CA SER A 100 -10.25 15.33 -11.81
C SER A 100 -9.05 14.52 -11.30
N GLU A 101 -7.85 14.79 -11.83
CA GLU A 101 -6.63 14.03 -11.47
C GLU A 101 -6.22 14.21 -10.01
N ASP A 102 -6.62 15.33 -9.39
CA ASP A 102 -6.41 15.68 -7.98
C ASP A 102 -7.55 15.19 -7.06
N GLN A 103 -8.60 14.59 -7.62
CA GLN A 103 -9.74 14.13 -6.85
C GLN A 103 -9.54 12.68 -6.39
N ALA A 104 -9.60 12.47 -5.07
CA ALA A 104 -9.57 11.13 -4.49
C ALA A 104 -10.80 10.30 -4.92
N ILE A 105 -10.55 9.03 -5.26
CA ILE A 105 -11.60 8.07 -5.61
C ILE A 105 -11.90 7.20 -4.39
N GLU A 106 -13.01 7.49 -3.72
CA GLU A 106 -13.52 6.68 -2.61
C GLU A 106 -14.68 5.81 -3.07
N SER A 107 -14.41 4.54 -3.37
CA SER A 107 -15.43 3.61 -3.86
C SER A 107 -15.16 2.17 -3.45
N ASN A 108 -16.13 1.58 -2.74
CA ASN A 108 -16.10 0.15 -2.38
C ASN A 108 -15.96 -0.77 -3.61
N MET A 109 -16.53 -0.35 -4.75
CA MET A 109 -16.40 -1.11 -6.00
C MET A 109 -14.94 -1.10 -6.48
N VAL A 110 -14.29 0.06 -6.46
CA VAL A 110 -12.89 0.20 -6.86
C VAL A 110 -12.02 -0.64 -5.92
N SER A 111 -12.13 -0.47 -4.60
CA SER A 111 -11.35 -1.27 -3.63
C SER A 111 -11.48 -2.77 -3.85
N ARG A 112 -12.70 -3.28 -4.09
CA ARG A 112 -12.95 -4.70 -4.41
C ARG A 112 -12.24 -5.14 -5.68
N ARG A 113 -12.21 -4.30 -6.73
CA ARG A 113 -11.52 -4.63 -7.99
C ARG A 113 -10.01 -4.71 -7.80
N ILE A 114 -9.41 -3.84 -7.00
CA ILE A 114 -7.97 -3.91 -6.76
C ILE A 114 -7.63 -5.15 -5.93
N ARG A 115 -8.48 -5.56 -4.98
CA ARG A 115 -8.30 -6.83 -4.26
C ARG A 115 -8.38 -8.04 -5.19
N GLN A 116 -9.33 -8.04 -6.13
CA GLN A 116 -9.40 -9.08 -7.18
C GLN A 116 -8.17 -9.09 -8.09
N ALA A 117 -7.56 -7.93 -8.35
CA ALA A 117 -6.32 -7.84 -9.13
C ALA A 117 -5.16 -8.54 -8.40
N GLN A 118 -4.99 -8.29 -7.09
CA GLN A 118 -3.99 -8.99 -6.27
C GLN A 118 -4.23 -10.51 -6.27
N GLN A 119 -5.47 -10.97 -6.14
CA GLN A 119 -5.79 -12.41 -6.20
C GLN A 119 -5.41 -13.04 -7.56
N LYS A 120 -5.56 -12.29 -8.65
CA LYS A 120 -5.11 -12.74 -9.99
C LYS A 120 -3.59 -12.78 -10.11
N ILE A 121 -2.90 -11.81 -9.52
CA ILE A 121 -1.43 -11.77 -9.47
C ILE A 121 -0.94 -12.97 -8.66
N GLU A 122 -1.50 -13.21 -7.47
CA GLU A 122 -1.17 -14.34 -6.61
C GLU A 122 -1.34 -15.68 -7.34
N GLY A 123 -2.42 -15.87 -8.09
CA GLY A 123 -2.64 -17.09 -8.89
C GLY A 123 -1.68 -17.28 -10.07
N ARG A 124 -0.88 -16.27 -10.42
CA ARG A 124 0.12 -16.30 -11.51
C ARG A 124 1.56 -16.17 -11.02
N ALA A 125 1.76 -15.80 -9.75
CA ALA A 125 3.08 -15.67 -9.17
C ALA A 125 3.80 -17.02 -9.20
N PHE A 126 5.02 -17.05 -9.73
CA PHE A 126 5.84 -18.27 -9.79
C PHE A 126 6.76 -18.42 -8.57
N GLY A 127 6.82 -17.40 -7.71
CA GLY A 127 7.66 -17.35 -6.51
C GLY A 127 7.30 -16.17 -5.61
N SER A 128 8.10 -16.02 -4.55
CA SER A 128 7.95 -14.97 -3.53
C SER A 128 9.30 -14.33 -3.18
N SER A 129 10.12 -14.06 -4.20
CA SER A 129 11.40 -13.38 -4.04
C SER A 129 11.18 -11.96 -3.54
N ASP A 130 11.88 -11.60 -2.47
CA ASP A 130 11.76 -10.27 -1.85
C ASP A 130 12.20 -9.14 -2.79
N ALA A 131 11.58 -7.97 -2.58
CA ALA A 131 11.78 -6.77 -3.37
C ALA A 131 11.52 -5.50 -2.53
N ASN A 132 12.03 -4.37 -2.99
CA ASN A 132 11.89 -3.09 -2.27
C ASN A 132 10.71 -2.25 -2.78
N SER A 133 9.95 -2.74 -3.77
CA SER A 133 8.75 -2.11 -4.31
C SER A 133 7.83 -3.15 -4.94
N ALA A 134 6.55 -2.80 -5.13
CA ALA A 134 5.60 -3.66 -5.82
C ALA A 134 6.00 -3.91 -7.28
N ALA A 135 6.54 -2.89 -7.96
CA ALA A 135 7.04 -2.99 -9.32
C ALA A 135 8.17 -4.02 -9.45
N GLU A 136 9.18 -3.92 -8.59
CA GLU A 136 10.31 -4.86 -8.56
C GLU A 136 9.84 -6.27 -8.18
N TRP A 137 8.89 -6.39 -7.25
CA TRP A 137 8.33 -7.67 -6.86
C TRP A 137 7.64 -8.35 -8.04
N LEU A 138 6.83 -7.62 -8.81
CA LEU A 138 6.14 -8.12 -10.00
C LEU A 138 7.11 -8.56 -11.10
N GLU A 139 8.19 -7.82 -11.31
CA GLU A 139 9.22 -8.19 -12.29
C GLU A 139 9.91 -9.51 -11.91
N LYS A 140 10.22 -9.68 -10.63
CA LYS A 140 10.86 -10.88 -10.11
C LYS A 140 9.93 -12.07 -10.01
N ASN A 141 8.63 -11.88 -9.78
CA ASN A 141 7.72 -12.97 -9.40
C ASN A 141 6.55 -13.18 -10.37
N CYS A 142 6.32 -12.27 -11.31
CA CYS A 142 5.26 -12.31 -12.33
C CYS A 142 5.69 -11.67 -13.67
N PRO A 143 6.80 -12.08 -14.30
CA PRO A 143 7.35 -11.45 -15.51
C PRO A 143 6.39 -11.56 -16.71
N ASP A 144 5.45 -12.52 -16.69
CA ASP A 144 4.40 -12.68 -17.69
C ASP A 144 3.29 -11.63 -17.59
N LEU A 145 3.16 -10.97 -16.42
CA LEU A 145 2.12 -9.97 -16.15
C LEU A 145 2.51 -8.54 -16.52
N ARG A 146 3.80 -8.25 -16.70
CA ARG A 146 4.18 -6.97 -17.31
C ARG A 146 3.85 -7.00 -18.79
N SER A 147 3.11 -5.99 -19.24
CA SER A 147 2.80 -5.80 -20.65
C SER A 147 4.07 -5.76 -21.50
N LYS A 148 4.01 -6.42 -22.66
CA LYS A 148 4.87 -6.11 -23.81
C LYS A 148 4.66 -4.67 -24.28
#